data_AF-A0A1V2GX55-F1
#
_entry.id   AF-A0A1V2GX55-F1
#
_cell.length_a   1.000
_cell.length_b   1.000
_cell.length_c   1.000
_cell.angle_alpha   90.00
_cell.angle_beta   90.00
_cell.angle_gamma   90.00
#
_symmetry.space_group_name_H-M   'P 1'
#
loop_
_entity.id
_entity.type
_entity.pdbx_description
1 polymer ?
#
loop_
_entity_poly.entity_id
_entity_poly.type
_entity_poly.pdbx_seq_one_letter_code
_entity_poly.pdbx_strand_id
1 'polypeptide(L)' 'MSRKWIAILAALVGLTLYLGVVLWLGDHVQRLHWALQIPFFVAAGIGWAFPIRRLMFWAAGK' A
#
# COMPACT_ATOMS: atom_id res chain seq x y z
N MET A 1 -19.87 15.25 -4.69
CA MET A 1 -18.69 14.98 -3.83
C MET A 1 -17.44 15.44 -4.57
N SER A 2 -16.62 16.32 -3.97
CA SER A 2 -15.32 16.70 -4.56
C SER A 2 -14.48 15.45 -4.77
N ARG A 3 -13.81 15.31 -5.92
CA ARG A 3 -12.92 14.15 -6.24
C ARG A 3 -11.93 13.84 -5.11
N LYS A 4 -11.56 14.87 -4.34
CA LYS A 4 -10.72 14.78 -3.13
C LYS A 4 -11.31 13.86 -2.05
N TRP A 5 -12.60 13.97 -1.74
CA TRP A 5 -13.23 13.13 -0.70
C TRP A 5 -13.29 11.67 -1.12
N ILE A 6 -13.59 11.41 -2.40
CA ILE A 6 -13.56 10.05 -2.96
C ILE A 6 -12.14 9.48 -2.89
N ALA A 7 -11.13 10.28 -3.24
CA ALA A 7 -9.73 9.88 -3.14
C ALA A 7 -9.29 9.59 -1.70
N ILE A 8 -9.73 10.39 -0.72
CA ILE A 8 -9.43 10.12 0.70
C ILE A 8 -10.03 8.79 1.14
N LEU A 9 -11.30 8.55 0.85
CA LEU A 9 -11.97 7.29 1.21
C LEU A 9 -11.32 6.10 0.51
N ALA A 10 -11.03 6.22 -0.78
CA ALA A 10 -10.34 5.18 -1.54
C ALA A 10 -8.92 4.92 -1.02
N ALA A 11 -8.18 5.97 -0.61
CA ALA A 11 -6.87 5.83 0.00
C ALA A 11 -6.94 5.10 1.35
N LEU A 12 -7.91 5.45 2.21
CA LEU A 12 -8.07 4.84 3.51
C LEU A 12 -8.41 3.35 3.38
N VAL A 13 -9.42 3.02 2.58
CA VAL A 13 -9.83 1.63 2.33
C VAL A 13 -8.69 0.86 1.67
N GLY A 14 -8.11 1.42 0.60
CA GLY A 14 -7.02 0.77 -0.13
C GLY A 14 -5.79 0.53 0.72
N LEU A 15 -5.36 1.52 1.52
CA LEU A 15 -4.21 1.38 2.40
C LEU A 15 -4.49 0.34 3.50
N THR A 16 -5.70 0.34 4.06
CA THR A 16 -6.09 -0.65 5.08
C THR A 16 -6.02 -2.07 4.52
N LEU A 17 -6.58 -2.29 3.34
CA LEU A 17 -6.52 -3.59 2.66
C LEU A 17 -5.07 -3.97 2.33
N TYR A 18 -4.28 -3.03 1.83
CA TYR A 18 -2.87 -3.24 1.51
C TYR A 18 -2.08 -3.67 2.74
N LEU A 19 -2.21 -2.93 3.85
CA LEU A 19 -1.57 -3.27 5.12
C LEU A 19 -2.04 -4.63 5.62
N GLY A 20 -3.33 -4.94 5.54
CA GLY A 20 -3.85 -6.26 5.91
C GLY A 20 -3.17 -7.40 5.14
N VAL A 21 -3.02 -7.25 3.82
CA VAL A 21 -2.33 -8.24 2.96
C VAL A 21 -0.84 -8.31 3.29
N VAL A 22 -0.16 -7.17 3.44
CA VAL A 22 1.28 -7.11 3.76
C VAL A 22 1.57 -7.75 5.11
N LEU A 23 0.75 -7.47 6.13
CA LEU A 23 0.91 -8.05 7.45
C LEU A 23 0.65 -9.55 7.43
N TRP A 24 -0.43 -9.99 6.79
CA TRP A 24 -0.73 -11.41 6.63
C TRP A 24 0.38 -12.18 5.90
N LEU A 25 0.93 -11.62 4.82
CA LEU A 25 2.11 -12.18 4.15
C LEU A 25 3.36 -12.11 5.05
N GLY A 26 3.52 -11.03 5.81
CA GLY A 26 4.61 -10.81 6.76
C GLY A 26 4.73 -11.94 7.78
N ASP A 27 3.61 -12.41 8.32
CA ASP A 27 3.57 -13.53 9.27
C ASP A 27 4.16 -14.83 8.67
N HIS A 28 4.02 -15.01 7.37
CA HIS A 28 4.61 -16.15 6.65
C HIS A 28 6.09 -15.90 6.33
N VAL A 29 6.42 -14.67 5.89
CA VAL A 29 7.78 -14.27 5.50
C VAL A 29 8.74 -14.27 6.70
N GLN A 30 8.26 -13.93 7.90
CA GLN A 30 9.08 -14.00 9.12
C GLN A 30 9.60 -15.40 9.44
N ARG A 31 8.94 -16.46 8.94
CA ARG A 31 9.39 -17.85 9.10
C ARG A 31 10.47 -18.24 8.10
N LEU A 32 10.75 -17.39 7.11
CA LEU A 32 11.75 -17.62 6.07
C LEU A 32 13.11 -17.04 6.47
N HIS A 33 14.15 -17.41 5.71
CA HIS A 33 15.49 -16.87 5.89
C HIS A 33 15.50 -15.34 5.75
N TRP A 34 16.25 -14.65 6.61
CA TRP A 34 16.32 -13.18 6.68
C TRP A 34 16.61 -12.51 5.32
N ALA A 35 17.37 -13.18 4.45
CA ALA A 35 17.70 -12.69 3.12
C ALA A 35 16.45 -12.49 2.22
N LEU A 36 15.35 -13.20 2.49
CA LEU A 36 14.06 -13.00 1.81
C LEU A 36 13.17 -11.98 2.51
N GLN A 37 13.36 -11.79 3.82
CA GLN A 37 12.60 -10.81 4.61
C GLN A 37 12.93 -9.38 4.17
N ILE A 38 14.21 -9.06 4.01
CA ILE A 38 14.66 -7.72 3.60
C ILE A 38 14.00 -7.26 2.29
N PRO A 39 14.12 -7.98 1.16
CA PRO A 39 13.52 -7.53 -0.09
C PRO A 39 12.00 -7.47 0.00
N PHE A 40 11.37 -8.39 0.74
CA PHE A 40 9.92 -8.35 0.97
C PHE A 40 9.49 -7.06 1.69
N PHE A 41 10.11 -6.74 2.83
CA PHE A 41 9.72 -5.55 3.60
C PHE A 41 10.10 -4.24 2.90
N VAL A 42 11.19 -4.21 2.14
CA VAL A 42 11.53 -3.05 1.29
C VAL A 42 10.49 -2.86 0.19
N ALA A 43 10.13 -3.93 -0.52
CA ALA A 43 9.12 -3.88 -1.58
C ALA A 43 7.75 -3.52 -1.01
N ALA A 44 7.37 -4.04 0.16
CA ALA A 44 6.13 -3.72 0.84
C ALA A 44 6.10 -2.27 1.35
N GLY A 45 7.23 -1.73 1.81
CA GLY A 45 7.33 -0.33 2.24
C GLY A 45 7.13 0.66 1.08
N ILE A 46 7.59 0.31 -0.12
CA ILE A 46 7.55 1.20 -1.30
C ILE A 46 6.33 0.92 -2.19
N GLY A 47 5.80 -0.30 -2.16
CA GLY A 47 4.76 -0.76 -3.08
C GLY A 47 3.49 0.10 -3.06
N TRP A 48 3.11 0.65 -1.90
CA TRP A 48 1.96 1.54 -1.80
C TRP A 48 2.17 2.93 -2.43
N ALA A 49 3.42 3.35 -2.64
CA ALA A 49 3.72 4.66 -3.22
C ALA A 49 3.16 4.81 -4.64
N PHE A 50 3.08 3.74 -5.41
CA PHE A 50 2.56 3.74 -6.79
C PHE A 50 1.05 4.01 -6.86
N PRO A 51 0.17 3.20 -6.20
CA PRO A 51 -1.27 3.43 -6.25
C PRO A 51 -1.66 4.76 -5.60
N ILE A 52 -1.06 5.15 -4.47
CA ILE A 52 -1.42 6.41 -3.81
C ILE A 52 -1.05 7.62 -4.67
N ARG A 53 0.10 7.59 -5.36
CA ARG A 53 0.51 8.65 -6.29
C ARG A 53 -0.49 8.80 -7.44
N ARG A 54 -0.92 7.68 -8.04
CA ARG A 54 -1.94 7.71 -9.12
C ARG A 54 -3.26 8.30 -8.62
N LEU A 55 -3.69 7.92 -7.41
CA LEU A 55 -4.91 8.43 -6.81
C LEU A 55 -4.83 9.93 -6.49
N MET A 56 -3.68 10.41 -6.01
CA MET A 56 -3.43 11.82 -5.73
C MET A 56 -3.51 12.69 -6.99
N PHE A 57 -2.90 12.25 -8.11
CA PHE A 57 -3.01 12.99 -9.38
C PHE A 57 -4.44 13.05 -9.88
N TRP A 58 -5.14 11.92 -9.86
CA TRP A 58 -6.55 11.87 -10.24
C TRP A 58 -7.41 12.80 -9.38
N ALA A 59 -7.17 12.84 -8.06
CA ALA A 59 -7.86 13.73 -7.13
C ALA A 59 -7.58 15.21 -7.42
N ALA A 60 -6.37 15.53 -7.90
CA ALA A 60 -5.97 16.86 -8.33
C ALA A 60 -6.49 17.23 -9.74
N GLY A 61 -7.14 16.30 -10.44
CA GLY A 61 -7.64 16.51 -11.80
C GLY A 61 -6.57 16.40 -12.89
N LYS A 62 -5.44 15.77 -12.57
CA LYS A 62 -4.37 15.40 -13.51
C LYS A 62 -4.45 13.91 -13.83
#